data_AF-A0A837ICQ8-F1
#
_entry.id   AF-A0A837ICQ8-F1
#
_cell.length_a   1.000
_cell.length_b   1.000
_cell.length_c   1.000
_cell.angle_alpha   90.00
_cell.angle_beta   90.00
_cell.angle_gamma   90.00
#
_symmetry.space_group_name_H-M   'P 1'
#
loop_
_entity.id
_entity.type
_entity.pdbx_description
1 polymer ?
#
loop_
_entity_poly.entity_id
_entity_poly.type
_entity_poly.pdbx_seq_one_letter_code
_entity_poly.pdbx_strand_id
1 'polypeptide(L)'
;MSPKIDLSEVMFIATANNTGNLATAVMDRLEPIMMPSYTDEEKMHIAQSYLFPKALEAAGMDPTTITIDPTLWPNIIRPLGYDAGIRTLNRTIEGVVRKVAMMVVTGQAKTVYLTPDNIKSFLPKW
;
A
#
# COMPACT_ATOMS: atom_id res chain seq x y z
N MET A 1 0.51 -43.71 19.29
CA MET A 1 0.07 -42.60 20.15
C MET A 1 0.97 -41.42 19.82
N SER A 2 0.46 -40.40 19.12
CA SER A 2 1.28 -39.22 18.79
C SER A 2 1.61 -38.45 20.07
N PRO A 3 2.85 -37.96 20.22
CA PRO A 3 3.22 -37.15 21.38
C PRO A 3 2.34 -35.91 21.44
N LYS A 4 1.89 -35.54 22.64
CA LYS A 4 1.17 -34.28 22.87
C LYS A 4 2.16 -33.12 22.69
N ILE A 5 1.74 -32.08 21.98
CA ILE A 5 2.53 -30.87 21.75
C ILE A 5 2.02 -29.80 22.72
N ASP A 6 2.94 -29.14 23.42
CA ASP A 6 2.64 -27.97 24.26
C ASP A 6 2.76 -26.68 23.44
N LEU A 7 1.79 -25.78 23.59
CA LEU A 7 1.69 -24.48 22.91
C LEU A 7 1.55 -23.32 23.91
N SER A 8 1.84 -23.55 25.19
CA SER A 8 1.68 -22.56 26.26
C SER A 8 2.50 -21.28 26.06
N GLU A 9 3.65 -21.37 25.38
CA GLU A 9 4.52 -20.22 25.06
C GLU A 9 4.29 -19.63 23.65
N VAL A 10 3.20 -20.01 22.97
CA VAL A 10 2.89 -19.53 21.62
C VAL A 10 1.92 -18.34 21.68
N MET A 11 2.30 -17.23 21.04
CA MET A 11 1.39 -16.11 20.81
C MET A 11 0.56 -16.34 19.55
N PHE A 12 -0.76 -16.31 19.70
CA PHE A 12 -1.71 -16.46 18.59
C PHE A 12 -2.21 -15.08 18.15
N ILE A 13 -2.08 -14.79 16.85
CA ILE A 13 -2.66 -13.60 16.22
C ILE A 13 -3.58 -14.06 15.09
N ALA A 14 -4.81 -13.53 15.08
CA ALA A 14 -5.79 -13.76 14.03
C ALA A 14 -6.28 -12.42 13.46
N THR A 15 -6.64 -12.42 12.18
CA THR A 15 -7.23 -11.25 11.51
C THR A 15 -8.58 -11.64 10.92
N ALA A 16 -9.59 -10.77 11.05
CA ALA A 16 -10.90 -10.97 10.43
C ALA A 16 -11.43 -9.65 9.87
N ASN A 17 -11.99 -9.69 8.66
CA ASN A 17 -12.69 -8.54 8.08
C ASN A 17 -14.14 -8.43 8.60
N ASN A 18 -14.73 -9.57 8.99
CA ASN A 18 -16.07 -9.65 9.55
C ASN A 18 -16.10 -10.76 10.61
N THR A 19 -16.63 -10.46 11.79
CA THR A 19 -16.72 -11.37 12.93
C THR A 19 -18.09 -12.06 13.04
N GLY A 20 -19.09 -11.66 12.26
CA GLY A 20 -20.49 -12.11 12.39
C GLY A 20 -20.71 -13.61 12.17
N ASN A 21 -19.83 -14.27 11.41
CA ASN A 21 -19.88 -15.72 11.18
C ASN A 21 -18.92 -16.52 12.10
N LEU A 22 -18.21 -15.85 13.03
CA LEU A 22 -17.31 -16.52 13.95
C LEU A 22 -18.11 -17.09 15.12
N ALA A 23 -17.81 -18.34 15.49
CA ALA A 23 -18.42 -18.96 16.65
C ALA A 23 -18.08 -18.17 17.92
N THR A 24 -19.07 -17.93 18.78
CA THR A 24 -18.90 -17.22 20.06
C THR A 24 -17.77 -17.81 20.90
N ALA A 25 -17.64 -19.14 20.92
CA ALA A 25 -16.57 -19.82 21.63
C ALA A 25 -15.15 -19.40 21.19
N VAL A 26 -14.95 -19.01 19.93
CA VAL A 26 -13.66 -18.48 19.47
C VAL A 26 -13.51 -17.04 19.93
N MET A 27 -14.56 -16.23 19.78
CA MET A 27 -14.55 -14.81 20.14
C MET A 27 -14.28 -14.60 21.64
N ASP A 28 -14.83 -15.45 22.51
CA ASP A 28 -14.63 -15.38 23.97
C ASP A 28 -13.18 -15.61 24.42
N ARG A 29 -12.32 -16.12 23.52
CA ARG A 29 -10.90 -16.42 23.77
C ARG A 29 -9.95 -15.44 23.10
N LEU A 30 -10.48 -14.46 22.37
CA LEU A 30 -9.70 -13.46 21.64
C LEU A 30 -9.96 -12.07 22.23
N GLU A 31 -8.97 -11.19 22.12
CA GLU A 31 -9.14 -9.76 22.37
C GLU A 31 -9.33 -9.06 21.00
N PRO A 32 -10.55 -8.57 20.66
CA PRO A 32 -10.78 -7.92 19.38
C PRO A 32 -10.16 -6.52 19.36
N ILE A 33 -9.24 -6.28 18.42
CA ILE A 33 -8.69 -4.96 18.14
C ILE A 33 -9.28 -4.46 16.83
N MET A 34 -9.99 -3.33 16.89
CA MET A 34 -10.62 -2.73 15.72
C MET A 34 -9.63 -1.85 14.97
N MET A 35 -9.51 -2.08 13.66
CA MET A 35 -8.68 -1.28 12.76
C MET A 35 -9.59 -0.38 11.91
N PRO A 36 -9.65 0.93 12.18
CA PRO A 36 -10.48 1.85 11.39
C PRO A 36 -9.89 2.12 10.01
N SER A 37 -10.72 2.65 9.11
CA SER A 37 -10.29 3.18 7.82
C SER A 37 -9.38 4.39 7.98
N TYR A 38 -8.54 4.64 6.99
CA TYR A 38 -7.69 5.84 6.95
C TYR A 38 -8.40 7.01 6.27
N THR A 39 -8.18 8.21 6.80
CA THR A 39 -8.45 9.49 6.13
C THR A 39 -7.49 9.72 4.97
N ASP A 40 -7.80 10.66 4.08
CA ASP A 40 -6.91 11.00 2.96
C ASP A 40 -5.57 11.55 3.43
N GLU A 41 -5.57 12.33 4.51
CA GLU A 41 -4.37 12.90 5.09
C GLU A 41 -3.45 11.80 5.66
N GLU A 42 -4.02 10.86 6.40
CA GLU A 42 -3.27 9.68 6.87
C GLU A 42 -2.73 8.86 5.70
N LYS A 43 -3.54 8.67 4.64
CA LYS A 43 -3.09 7.96 3.43
C LYS A 43 -1.96 8.69 2.71
N MET A 44 -2.03 10.00 2.64
CA MET A 44 -0.97 10.83 2.07
C MET A 44 0.33 10.63 2.85
N HIS A 45 0.24 10.69 4.18
CA HIS A 45 1.39 10.45 5.05
C HIS A 45 1.94 9.03 4.88
N ILE A 46 1.06 8.01 4.87
CA ILE A 46 1.46 6.61 4.65
C ILE A 46 2.13 6.43 3.28
N ALA A 47 1.58 7.07 2.24
CA ALA A 47 2.10 6.99 0.89
C ALA A 47 3.52 7.58 0.78
N GLN A 48 3.71 8.78 1.31
CA GLN A 48 4.98 9.51 1.25
C GLN A 48 6.05 8.87 2.13
N SER A 49 5.71 8.50 3.36
CA SER A 49 6.66 8.02 4.35
C SER A 49 7.01 6.54 4.19
N TYR A 50 6.12 5.73 3.62
CA TYR A 50 6.28 4.26 3.60
C TYR A 50 6.10 3.65 2.21
N LEU A 51 4.95 3.86 1.56
CA LEU A 51 4.62 3.10 0.34
C LEU A 51 5.51 3.49 -0.84
N PHE A 52 5.72 4.79 -1.07
CA PHE A 52 6.54 5.27 -2.17
C PHE A 52 8.03 4.92 -2.01
N PRO A 53 8.67 5.15 -0.85
CA PRO A 53 10.04 4.68 -0.60
C PRO A 53 10.18 3.16 -0.78
N LYS A 54 9.24 2.38 -0.25
CA LYS A 54 9.25 0.91 -0.38
C LYS A 54 9.10 0.45 -1.83
N ALA A 55 8.26 1.13 -2.61
CA ALA A 55 8.08 0.81 -4.03
C ALA A 55 9.35 1.11 -4.85
N LEU A 56 10.04 2.22 -4.55
CA LEU A 56 11.32 2.56 -5.16
C LEU A 56 12.40 1.54 -4.82
N GLU A 57 12.52 1.17 -3.54
CA GLU A 57 13.46 0.15 -3.06
C GLU A 57 13.20 -1.20 -3.73
N ALA A 58 11.95 -1.66 -3.79
CA ALA A 58 11.57 -2.90 -4.45
C ALA A 58 11.87 -2.91 -5.96
N ALA A 59 11.89 -1.73 -6.59
CA ALA A 59 12.27 -1.55 -7.99
C ALA A 59 13.77 -1.32 -8.20
N GLY A 60 14.58 -1.25 -7.11
CA GLY A 60 16.01 -0.95 -7.17
C GLY A 60 16.32 0.45 -7.68
N MET A 61 15.41 1.41 -7.48
CA MET A 61 15.53 2.77 -7.99
C MET A 61 16.14 3.72 -6.95
N ASP A 62 17.00 4.62 -7.42
CA ASP A 62 17.45 5.76 -6.61
C ASP A 62 16.27 6.70 -6.32
N PRO A 63 16.06 7.16 -5.08
CA PRO A 63 14.97 8.07 -4.72
C PRO A 63 14.91 9.37 -5.53
N THR A 64 16.04 9.82 -6.07
CA THR A 64 16.13 11.03 -6.91
C THR A 64 15.64 10.82 -8.34
N THR A 65 15.41 9.56 -8.74
CA THR A 65 14.95 9.21 -10.10
C THR A 65 13.52 9.64 -10.37
N ILE A 66 12.69 9.70 -9.32
CA ILE A 66 11.28 10.08 -9.42
C ILE A 66 10.98 11.17 -8.41
N THR A 67 10.52 12.32 -8.89
CA THR A 67 10.01 13.38 -8.04
C THR A 67 8.54 13.60 -8.38
N ILE A 68 7.68 13.64 -7.36
CA ILE A 68 6.23 13.83 -7.52
C ILE A 68 5.88 15.24 -7.05
N ASP A 69 5.23 16.03 -7.91
CA ASP A 69 4.67 17.31 -7.50
C ASP A 69 3.69 17.11 -6.32
N PRO A 70 3.84 17.85 -5.20
CA PRO A 70 3.01 17.67 -4.02
C PRO A 70 1.50 17.79 -4.28
N THR A 71 1.10 18.53 -5.31
CA THR A 71 -0.30 18.72 -5.69
C THR A 71 -0.95 17.45 -6.27
N LEU A 72 -0.16 16.43 -6.61
CA LEU A 72 -0.64 15.20 -7.24
C LEU A 72 -1.06 14.10 -6.27
N TRP A 73 -0.68 14.19 -5.00
CA TRP A 73 -1.01 13.17 -4.00
C TRP A 73 -2.52 12.87 -3.90
N PRO A 74 -3.43 13.86 -3.92
CA PRO A 74 -4.86 13.59 -3.97
C PRO A 74 -5.28 12.67 -5.13
N ASN A 75 -4.69 12.88 -6.32
CA ASN A 75 -4.98 12.07 -7.52
C ASN A 75 -4.41 10.66 -7.41
N ILE A 76 -3.29 10.49 -6.70
CA ILE A 76 -2.63 9.19 -6.45
C ILE A 76 -3.36 8.39 -5.35
N ILE A 77 -3.94 9.07 -4.36
CA ILE A 77 -4.69 8.44 -3.25
C ILE A 77 -6.02 7.87 -3.74
N ARG A 78 -6.73 8.60 -4.61
CA ARG A 78 -8.07 8.23 -5.09
C ARG A 78 -8.18 8.15 -6.62
N PRO A 79 -7.32 7.38 -7.31
CA PRO A 79 -7.39 7.29 -8.77
C PRO A 79 -8.67 6.61 -9.25
N LEU A 80 -9.25 5.73 -8.43
CA LEU A 80 -10.42 4.91 -8.74
C LEU A 80 -11.56 5.04 -7.70
N GLY A 81 -11.59 6.14 -6.94
CA GLY A 81 -12.58 6.37 -5.89
C GLY A 81 -12.12 6.02 -4.48
N TYR A 82 -13.07 5.78 -3.58
CA TYR A 82 -12.81 5.55 -2.16
C TYR A 82 -12.44 4.09 -1.88
N ASP A 83 -11.28 3.90 -1.26
CA ASP A 83 -10.85 2.65 -0.61
C ASP A 83 -10.83 2.92 0.90
N ALA A 84 -11.23 1.97 1.75
CA ALA A 84 -11.10 2.14 3.20
C ALA A 84 -9.63 1.99 3.65
N GLY A 85 -8.87 1.14 2.95
CA GLY A 85 -7.47 0.86 3.25
C GLY A 85 -6.51 1.53 2.27
N ILE A 86 -5.32 0.95 2.18
CA ILE A 86 -4.20 1.44 1.36
C ILE A 86 -3.83 0.48 0.21
N ARG A 87 -4.62 -0.57 -0.03
CA ARG A 87 -4.27 -1.59 -1.04
C ARG A 87 -4.28 -1.00 -2.45
N THR A 88 -5.31 -0.24 -2.80
CA THR A 88 -5.41 0.41 -4.12
C THR A 88 -4.36 1.49 -4.29
N LEU A 89 -4.11 2.26 -3.23
CA LEU A 89 -3.05 3.26 -3.17
C LEU A 89 -1.67 2.64 -3.42
N ASN A 90 -1.34 1.56 -2.71
CA ASN A 90 -0.08 0.84 -2.90
C ASN A 90 0.10 0.35 -4.34
N ARG A 91 -0.94 -0.27 -4.92
CA ARG A 91 -0.90 -0.72 -6.33
C ARG A 91 -0.71 0.42 -7.31
N THR A 92 -1.32 1.56 -7.03
CA THR A 92 -1.20 2.77 -7.87
C THR A 92 0.24 3.28 -7.84
N ILE A 93 0.83 3.41 -6.65
CA ILE A 93 2.22 3.83 -6.47
C ILE A 93 3.18 2.86 -7.16
N GLU A 94 3.03 1.55 -6.94
CA GLU A 94 3.83 0.52 -7.61
C GLU A 94 3.70 0.59 -9.14
N GLY A 95 2.51 0.90 -9.66
CA GLY A 95 2.28 1.08 -11.09
C GLY A 95 3.01 2.30 -11.66
N VAL A 96 2.97 3.43 -10.94
CA VAL A 96 3.70 4.65 -11.29
C VAL A 96 5.21 4.38 -11.31
N VAL A 97 5.76 3.83 -10.22
CA VAL A 97 7.19 3.51 -10.10
C VAL A 97 7.64 2.57 -11.21
N ARG A 98 6.87 1.50 -11.50
CA ARG A 98 7.20 0.54 -12.56
C ARG A 98 7.25 1.17 -13.95
N LYS A 99 6.32 2.08 -14.26
CA LYS A 99 6.33 2.80 -15.54
C LYS A 99 7.57 3.68 -15.68
N VAL A 100 7.96 4.38 -14.61
CA VAL A 100 9.18 5.20 -14.64
C VAL A 100 10.44 4.31 -14.71
N ALA A 101 10.50 3.22 -13.95
CA ALA A 101 11.59 2.25 -14.01
C ALA A 101 11.83 1.77 -15.45
N MET A 102 10.74 1.45 -16.17
CA MET A 102 10.81 1.05 -17.57
C MET A 102 11.39 2.16 -18.48
N MET A 103 10.98 3.42 -18.28
CA MET A 103 11.54 4.55 -19.04
C MET A 103 13.04 4.71 -18.80
N VAL A 104 13.49 4.50 -17.56
CA VAL A 104 14.90 4.60 -17.18
C VAL A 104 15.73 3.46 -17.79
N VAL A 105 15.26 2.23 -17.66
CA VAL A 105 15.95 1.05 -18.20
C VAL A 105 16.03 1.08 -19.74
N THR A 106 15.00 1.62 -20.40
CA THR A 106 14.99 1.78 -21.87
C THR A 106 15.71 3.03 -22.36
N GLY A 107 16.29 3.83 -21.46
CA GLY A 107 17.04 5.04 -21.80
C GLY A 107 16.19 6.23 -22.27
N GLN A 108 14.86 6.16 -22.11
CA GLN A 108 13.94 7.25 -22.49
C GLN A 108 14.06 8.47 -21.56
N ALA A 109 14.40 8.24 -20.29
CA ALA A 109 14.62 9.29 -19.30
C ALA A 109 15.66 8.84 -18.27
N LYS A 110 16.42 9.77 -17.68
CA LYS A 110 17.28 9.48 -16.53
C LYS A 110 16.58 9.76 -15.20
N THR A 111 15.77 10.81 -15.16
CA THR A 111 14.92 11.19 -14.03
C THR A 111 13.56 11.62 -14.57
N VAL A 112 12.51 11.49 -13.77
CA VAL A 112 11.14 11.86 -14.15
C VAL A 112 10.52 12.72 -13.06
N TYR A 113 10.06 13.91 -13.44
CA TYR A 113 9.22 14.76 -12.61
C TYR A 113 7.75 14.58 -13.00
N LEU A 114 6.93 14.11 -12.07
CA LEU A 114 5.49 13.96 -12.29
C LEU A 114 4.79 15.28 -12.03
N THR A 115 4.03 15.74 -13.02
CA THR A 115 3.29 17.02 -13.03
C THR A 115 1.81 16.77 -13.32
N PRO A 116 0.92 17.76 -13.09
CA PRO A 116 -0.49 17.66 -13.47
C PRO A 116 -0.72 17.30 -14.94
N ASP A 117 0.20 17.71 -15.82
CA ASP A 117 0.09 17.47 -17.26
C ASP A 117 0.41 16.02 -17.66
N ASN A 118 1.36 15.37 -16.96
CA ASN A 118 1.86 14.05 -17.35
C ASN A 118 1.34 12.89 -16.48
N ILE A 119 0.85 13.15 -15.27
CA ILE A 119 0.49 12.12 -14.27
C ILE A 119 -0.54 11.11 -14.81
N LYS A 120 -1.45 11.54 -15.71
CA LYS A 120 -2.46 10.68 -16.33
C LYS A 120 -1.86 9.51 -17.12
N SER A 121 -0.66 9.68 -17.67
CA SER A 121 0.05 8.60 -18.36
C SER A 121 0.58 7.54 -17.39
N PHE A 122 0.82 7.91 -16.13
CA PHE A 122 1.38 7.06 -15.09
C PHE A 122 0.31 6.37 -14.24
N LEU A 123 -0.84 7.01 -14.04
CA LEU A 123 -1.97 6.40 -13.33
C LEU A 123 -2.61 5.25 -14.13
N PRO A 124 -3.39 4.37 -13.47
CA PRO A 124 -4.20 3.37 -14.14
C PRO A 124 -5.10 4.02 -15.19
N LYS A 125 -5.07 3.50 -16.42
CA LYS A 125 -5.98 3.92 -17.49
C LYS A 125 -7.25 3.07 -17.41
N TRP A 126 -8.36 3.70 -17.77
CA TRP A 126 -9.65 3.09 -17.98
C TRP A 126 -9.74 2.65 -19.44
#